data_AF-A0A952T875-F1
#
_entry.id   AF-A0A952T875-F1
#
_cell.length_a   1.000
_cell.length_b   1.000
_cell.length_c   1.000
_cell.angle_alpha   90.00
_cell.angle_beta   90.00
_cell.angle_gamma   90.00
#
_symmetry.space_group_name_H-M   'P 1'
#
loop_
_entity.id
_entity.type
_entity.pdbx_description
1 polymer ?
#
loop_
_entity_poly.entity_id
_entity_poly.type
_entity_poly.pdbx_seq_one_letter_code
_entity_poly.pdbx_strand_id
1 'polypeptide(L)'
;MKNLRIIILLSLFVILGTSFLACKTEGIEKDCIEVDLLKCSEVPPDKACRAYFETWFYDKTTSMCNKIGYSGCSAKGFATKEECESCKCKTDDTER
;
A
#
# COMPACT_ATOMS: atom_id res chain seq x y z
N MET A 1 -2.81 57.44 -9.20
CA MET A 1 -3.74 56.55 -8.46
C MET A 1 -4.07 55.23 -9.17
N LYS A 2 -4.11 55.17 -10.51
CA LYS A 2 -4.35 53.92 -11.27
C LYS A 2 -3.19 52.91 -11.14
N ASN A 3 -1.96 53.39 -11.20
CA ASN A 3 -0.75 52.57 -11.07
C ASN A 3 -0.61 51.95 -9.66
N LEU A 4 -1.03 52.68 -8.62
CA LEU A 4 -1.02 52.18 -7.24
C LEU A 4 -2.04 51.04 -7.03
N ARG A 5 -3.22 51.14 -7.65
CA ARG A 5 -4.22 50.06 -7.65
C ARG A 5 -3.74 48.84 -8.40
N ILE A 6 -3.05 49.02 -9.53
CA ILE A 6 -2.46 47.92 -10.29
C ILE A 6 -1.39 47.20 -9.47
N ILE A 7 -0.50 47.94 -8.79
CA ILE A 7 0.54 47.36 -7.92
C ILE A 7 -0.07 46.56 -6.77
N ILE A 8 -1.14 47.07 -6.14
CA ILE A 8 -1.85 46.38 -5.06
C ILE A 8 -2.54 45.09 -5.56
N LEU A 9 -3.12 45.12 -6.76
CA LEU A 9 -3.74 43.93 -7.35
C LEU A 9 -2.70 42.86 -7.73
N LEU A 10 -1.54 43.28 -8.24
CA LEU A 10 -0.44 42.38 -8.57
C LEU A 10 0.19 41.76 -7.32
N SER A 11 0.36 42.53 -6.24
CA SER A 11 0.89 42.00 -4.98
C SER A 11 -0.07 41.02 -4.31
N LEU A 12 -1.39 41.27 -4.36
CA LEU A 12 -2.41 40.35 -3.85
C LEU A 12 -2.45 39.03 -4.65
N PHE A 13 -2.30 39.08 -5.97
CA PHE A 13 -2.22 37.88 -6.80
C PHE A 13 -0.96 37.05 -6.54
N VAL A 14 0.17 37.71 -6.28
CA VAL A 14 1.41 37.02 -5.89
C VAL A 14 1.26 36.36 -4.52
N ILE A 15 0.69 37.03 -3.52
CA ILE A 15 0.51 36.47 -2.15
C ILE A 15 -0.51 35.32 -2.14
N LEU A 16 -1.59 35.41 -2.92
CA LEU A 16 -2.57 34.34 -3.06
C LEU A 16 -2.05 33.18 -3.96
N GLY A 17 -1.18 33.50 -4.92
CA GLY A 17 -0.57 32.54 -5.85
C GLY A 17 0.70 31.86 -5.32
N THR A 18 1.38 32.41 -4.31
CA THR A 18 2.55 31.78 -3.66
C THR A 18 2.19 30.54 -2.86
N SER A 19 0.90 30.26 -2.68
CA SER A 19 0.43 28.97 -2.14
C SER A 19 0.39 27.85 -3.20
N PHE A 20 0.59 28.18 -4.50
CA PHE A 20 0.62 27.20 -5.59
C PHE A 20 2.01 26.67 -5.94
N LEU A 21 3.05 27.05 -5.17
CA LEU A 21 4.38 26.46 -5.28
C LEU A 21 4.76 25.65 -4.03
N ALA A 22 3.79 25.05 -3.36
CA ALA A 22 4.02 23.71 -2.84
C ALA A 22 3.68 22.77 -4.00
N CYS A 23 4.70 22.19 -4.63
CA CYS A 23 4.48 20.93 -5.32
C CYS A 23 3.93 19.99 -4.25
N LYS A 24 2.60 19.85 -4.15
CA LYS A 24 2.02 18.62 -3.64
C LYS A 24 2.42 17.55 -4.64
N THR A 25 3.66 17.08 -4.53
CA THR A 25 3.79 15.64 -4.48
C THR A 25 3.16 15.24 -3.15
N GLU A 26 1.83 15.15 -3.15
CA GLU A 26 1.23 13.92 -2.68
C GLU A 26 1.73 12.87 -3.69
N GLY A 27 3.02 12.54 -3.58
CA GLY A 27 3.53 11.31 -4.13
C GLY A 27 2.65 10.31 -3.45
N ILE A 28 1.76 9.73 -4.26
CA ILE A 28 0.83 8.67 -3.91
C ILE A 28 1.51 7.87 -2.82
N GLU A 29 1.08 8.08 -1.58
CA GLU A 29 1.25 7.07 -0.56
C GLU A 29 0.52 5.90 -1.19
N LYS A 30 1.28 4.94 -1.72
CA LYS A 30 0.71 3.71 -2.25
C LYS A 30 0.25 2.95 -1.03
N ASP A 31 -0.84 3.44 -0.47
CA ASP A 31 -1.53 2.88 0.66
C ASP A 31 -2.42 1.81 0.05
N CYS A 32 -1.80 0.67 -0.22
CA CYS A 32 -2.55 -0.57 -0.13
C CYS A 32 -3.24 -0.54 1.23
N ILE A 33 -4.54 -0.29 1.20
CA ILE A 33 -5.47 -0.17 2.33
C ILE A 33 -4.99 -1.06 3.47
N GLU A 34 -4.92 -0.51 4.69
CA GLU A 34 -4.48 -1.19 5.91
C GLU A 34 -5.34 -2.43 6.24
N VAL A 35 -5.18 -3.49 5.45
CA VAL A 35 -5.80 -4.80 5.60
C VAL A 35 -4.74 -5.65 6.26
N ASP A 36 -4.69 -5.68 7.60
CA ASP A 36 -3.80 -6.51 8.43
C ASP A 36 -2.58 -7.08 7.67
N LEU A 37 -1.75 -6.15 7.16
CA LEU A 37 -0.68 -6.42 6.18
C LEU A 37 0.42 -7.32 6.75
N LEU A 38 0.37 -7.55 8.06
CA LEU A 38 1.27 -8.45 8.76
C LEU A 38 1.09 -9.89 8.27
N LYS A 39 -0.15 -10.35 8.04
CA LYS A 39 -0.41 -11.71 7.57
C LYS A 39 0.08 -11.96 6.14
N CYS A 40 0.00 -10.93 5.29
CA CYS A 40 0.57 -10.92 3.94
C CYS A 40 2.11 -10.95 3.90
N SER A 41 2.73 -10.81 5.07
CA SER A 41 4.19 -10.82 5.25
C SER A 41 4.69 -12.05 6.02
N GLU A 42 3.79 -12.93 6.45
CA GLU A 42 4.18 -14.19 7.07
C GLU A 42 4.89 -15.09 6.06
N VAL A 43 5.89 -15.82 6.55
CA VAL A 43 6.60 -16.85 5.79
C VAL A 43 6.49 -18.18 6.53
N PRO A 44 6.58 -19.31 5.81
CA PRO A 44 6.66 -20.62 6.46
C PRO A 44 7.83 -20.65 7.47
N PRO A 45 7.60 -21.12 8.70
CA PRO A 45 8.66 -21.32 9.69
C PRO A 45 9.80 -22.17 9.14
N ASP A 46 11.03 -21.77 9.44
CA ASP A 46 12.26 -22.48 9.08
C ASP A 46 12.58 -23.63 10.05
N LYS A 47 11.97 -23.61 11.24
CA LYS A 47 12.15 -24.64 12.28
C LYS A 47 11.00 -25.62 12.32
N ALA A 48 11.35 -26.90 12.24
CA ALA A 48 10.40 -27.98 12.44
C ALA A 48 9.92 -28.06 13.90
N CYS A 49 8.65 -28.39 14.06
CA CYS A 49 7.98 -28.70 15.32
C CYS A 49 7.05 -29.92 15.08
N ARG A 50 6.23 -30.31 16.05
CA ARG A 50 5.54 -31.62 16.04
C ARG A 50 4.23 -31.68 15.23
N ALA A 51 3.81 -30.60 14.57
CA ALA A 51 2.62 -30.59 13.71
C ALA A 51 2.98 -30.26 12.26
N TYR A 52 2.15 -30.74 11.33
CA TYR A 52 2.22 -30.44 9.90
C TYR A 52 0.99 -29.63 9.49
N PHE A 53 1.20 -28.56 8.74
CA PHE A 53 0.16 -27.68 8.23
C PHE A 53 0.33 -27.49 6.73
N GLU A 54 -0.79 -27.42 6.01
CA GLU A 54 -0.81 -27.09 4.58
C GLU A 54 -1.73 -25.88 4.38
N THR A 55 -1.15 -24.72 4.04
CA THR A 55 -1.85 -23.42 4.07
C THR A 55 -1.36 -22.52 2.93
N TRP A 56 -1.99 -21.37 2.72
CA TRP A 56 -1.62 -20.42 1.68
C TRP A 56 -0.70 -19.31 2.22
N PHE A 57 0.41 -19.04 1.52
CA PHE A 57 1.30 -17.90 1.80
C PHE A 57 1.41 -17.01 0.57
N TYR A 58 1.45 -15.70 0.82
CA TYR A 58 1.66 -14.70 -0.23
C TYR A 58 3.15 -14.46 -0.44
N ASP A 59 3.60 -14.61 -1.69
CA ASP A 59 4.95 -14.27 -2.11
C ASP A 59 4.93 -12.89 -2.77
N LYS A 60 5.54 -11.91 -2.10
CA LYS A 60 5.64 -10.52 -2.58
C LYS A 60 6.52 -10.38 -3.82
N THR A 61 7.49 -11.27 -4.01
CA THR A 61 8.40 -11.24 -5.16
C THR A 61 7.69 -11.68 -6.43
N THR A 62 6.86 -12.71 -6.34
CA THR A 62 6.09 -13.22 -7.49
C THR A 62 4.68 -12.64 -7.57
N SER A 63 4.21 -11.96 -6.52
CA SER A 63 2.81 -11.49 -6.36
C SER A 63 1.79 -12.63 -6.46
N MET A 64 2.18 -13.83 -5.98
CA MET A 64 1.37 -15.05 -6.06
C MET A 64 1.11 -15.66 -4.69
N CYS A 65 -0.05 -16.32 -4.58
CA CYS A 65 -0.40 -17.14 -3.44
C CYS A 65 -0.07 -18.60 -3.73
N ASN A 66 0.77 -19.20 -2.88
CA ASN A 66 1.21 -20.58 -3.01
C ASN A 66 0.70 -21.40 -1.82
N LYS A 67 0.19 -22.60 -2.10
CA LYS A 67 -0.17 -23.56 -1.06
C LYS A 67 1.10 -24.32 -0.67
N ILE A 68 1.51 -24.20 0.59
CA ILE A 68 2.77 -24.73 1.11
C ILE A 68 2.49 -25.60 2.31
N GLY A 69 3.07 -26.81 2.30
CA GLY A 69 3.14 -27.69 3.46
C GLY A 69 4.36 -27.37 4.30
N TYR A 70 4.21 -27.20 5.61
CA TYR A 70 5.31 -26.92 6.53
C TYR A 70 5.08 -27.56 7.90
N SER A 71 6.17 -27.80 8.62
CA SER A 71 6.13 -28.25 10.01
C SER A 71 6.17 -27.05 10.96
N GLY A 72 5.30 -27.01 11.97
CA GLY A 72 5.20 -25.86 12.87
C GLY A 72 4.54 -26.19 14.20
N CYS A 73 4.60 -25.24 15.13
CA CYS A 73 3.91 -25.39 16.41
C CYS A 73 2.48 -24.81 16.37
N SER A 74 2.18 -23.99 15.35
CA SER A 74 0.86 -23.42 15.10
C SER A 74 0.64 -23.19 13.60
N ALA A 75 -0.64 -23.11 13.21
CA ALA A 75 -1.03 -22.74 11.86
C ALA A 75 -0.71 -21.26 11.59
N LYS A 76 -0.17 -20.98 10.40
CA LYS A 76 0.29 -19.70 9.87
C LYS A 76 -0.20 -19.57 8.43
N GLY A 77 -0.24 -18.36 7.90
CA GLY A 77 -0.80 -18.11 6.57
C GLY A 77 -2.33 -18.17 6.51
N PHE A 78 -2.88 -18.24 5.31
CA PHE A 78 -4.30 -18.13 5.01
C PHE A 78 -4.95 -19.50 4.82
N ALA A 79 -6.23 -19.60 5.20
CA ALA A 79 -6.98 -20.85 5.07
C ALA A 79 -7.42 -21.09 3.62
N THR A 80 -7.74 -20.01 2.90
CA THR A 80 -8.22 -20.04 1.51
C THR A 80 -7.28 -19.28 0.58
N LYS A 81 -7.35 -19.59 -0.71
CA LYS A 81 -6.56 -18.88 -1.73
C LYS A 81 -7.06 -17.44 -1.87
N GLU A 82 -8.37 -17.26 -1.80
CA GLU A 82 -9.06 -15.98 -1.97
C GLU A 82 -8.65 -14.98 -0.89
N GLU A 83 -8.55 -15.44 0.38
CA GLU A 83 -8.02 -14.64 1.48
C GLU A 83 -6.55 -14.24 1.24
N CYS A 84 -5.72 -15.16 0.76
CA CYS A 84 -4.34 -14.83 0.45
C CYS A 84 -4.23 -13.81 -0.69
N GLU A 85 -5.07 -13.94 -1.73
CA GLU A 85 -5.02 -13.06 -2.89
C GLU A 85 -5.47 -11.62 -2.59
N SER A 86 -6.10 -11.38 -1.44
CA SER A 86 -6.36 -10.01 -0.96
C SER A 86 -5.06 -9.24 -0.67
N CYS A 87 -3.92 -9.92 -0.53
CA CYS A 87 -2.60 -9.31 -0.38
C CYS A 87 -2.08 -8.66 -1.68
N LYS A 88 -2.67 -8.95 -2.84
CA LYS A 88 -2.30 -8.30 -4.09
C LYS A 88 -2.76 -6.85 -4.04
N CYS A 89 -1.83 -5.90 -4.09
CA CYS A 89 -2.17 -4.49 -4.23
C CYS A 89 -2.96 -4.30 -5.53
N LYS A 90 -4.21 -3.89 -5.43
CA LYS A 90 -4.98 -3.45 -6.59
C LYS A 90 -4.55 -2.02 -6.88
N THR A 91 -3.95 -1.78 -8.03
CA THR A 91 -3.84 -0.42 -8.54
C THR A 91 -5.26 0.07 -8.81
N ASP A 92 -5.57 1.28 -8.35
CA ASP A 92 -6.82 1.91 -8.70
C ASP A 92 -6.77 2.23 -10.21
N ASP A 93 -7.41 1.38 -11.02
CA ASP A 93 -7.59 1.60 -12.47
C ASP A 93 -8.72 2.64 -12.71
N THR A 94 -8.81 3.68 -11.89
CA THR A 94 -9.75 4.79 -12.10
C THR A 94 -9.10 5.86 -12.98
N GLU A 95 -8.77 5.47 -14.21
CA GLU A 95 -8.64 6.40 -15.34
C GLU A 95 -8.79 5.60 -16.67
N ARG A 96 -10.04 5.31 -17.05
CA ARG A 96 -10.41 5.04 -18.45
C ARG A 96 -11.61 5.90 -18.83
#